data_AF-A0A0M0K8Q1-F1
#
_entry.id   AF-A0A0M0K8Q1-F1
#
_cell.length_a   1.000
_cell.length_b   1.000
_cell.length_c   1.000
_cell.angle_alpha   90.00
_cell.angle_beta   90.00
_cell.angle_gamma   90.00
#
_symmetry.space_group_name_H-M   'P 1'
#
loop_
_entity.id
_entity.type
_entity.pdbx_description
1 polymer ?
#
loop_
_entity_poly.entity_id
_entity_poly.type
_entity_poly.pdbx_seq_one_letter_code
_entity_poly.pdbx_strand_id
1 'polypeptide(L)'
;MELAGMPLDTHELRQHKHAINTRLHAIQTQAEALLHSPINLASAQQVSEALHVTLRLPKPVQVSVRAAFRAPPSHVLIAADYKQLEMRLMAQLSADPRLQACLNDNGRDFFVQV
;
A
#
# COMPACT_ATOMS: atom_id res chain seq x y z
N MET A 1 9.09 -25.44 18.24
CA MET A 1 7.80 -24.75 18.02
C MET A 1 6.97 -25.40 16.92
N GLU A 2 7.55 -26.03 15.90
CA GLU A 2 6.75 -26.68 14.83
C GLU A 2 6.00 -27.96 15.25
N LEU A 3 6.53 -28.72 16.21
CA LEU A 3 5.94 -30.00 16.64
C LEU A 3 4.65 -29.87 17.46
N ALA A 4 4.34 -28.70 18.01
CA ALA A 4 3.18 -28.51 18.90
C ALA A 4 1.89 -28.14 18.12
N GLY A 5 2.01 -27.50 16.96
CA GLY A 5 0.88 -26.93 16.23
C GLY A 5 0.12 -25.85 17.03
N MET A 6 -0.78 -25.12 16.36
CA MET A 6 -1.77 -24.25 16.99
C MET A 6 -3.16 -24.77 16.63
N PRO A 7 -4.01 -25.14 17.59
CA PRO A 7 -5.35 -25.62 17.28
C PRO A 7 -6.15 -24.50 16.59
N LEU A 8 -6.79 -24.85 15.48
CA LEU A 8 -7.54 -23.93 14.64
C LEU A 8 -8.99 -24.42 14.54
N ASP A 9 -9.94 -23.57 14.89
CA ASP A 9 -11.36 -23.91 14.76
C ASP A 9 -11.79 -23.83 13.28
N THR A 10 -11.79 -24.99 12.63
CA THR A 10 -12.20 -25.12 11.23
C THR A 10 -13.70 -24.85 11.02
N HIS A 11 -14.53 -24.99 12.06
CA HIS A 11 -15.96 -24.71 11.97
C HIS A 11 -16.22 -23.21 11.98
N GLU A 12 -15.62 -22.48 12.93
CA GLU A 12 -15.67 -21.03 12.97
C GLU A 12 -15.12 -20.41 11.67
N LEU A 13 -14.01 -20.92 11.14
CA LEU A 13 -13.48 -20.46 9.85
C LEU A 13 -14.43 -20.73 8.67
N ARG A 14 -15.12 -21.87 8.65
CA ARG A 14 -16.12 -22.17 7.61
C ARG A 14 -17.31 -21.22 7.69
N GLN A 15 -17.79 -20.91 8.90
CA GLN A 15 -18.86 -19.93 9.11
C GLN A 15 -18.45 -18.55 8.62
N HIS A 16 -17.24 -18.09 8.98
CA HIS A 16 -16.69 -16.83 8.50
C HIS A 16 -16.53 -16.80 6.97
N LYS A 17 -15.98 -17.86 6.37
CA LYS A 17 -15.87 -18.00 4.92
C LYS A 17 -17.22 -17.87 4.24
N HIS A 18 -18.25 -18.54 4.77
CA HIS A 18 -19.58 -18.49 4.20
C HIS A 18 -20.17 -17.07 4.31
N ALA A 19 -20.07 -16.44 5.49
CA ALA A 19 -20.54 -15.06 5.69
C ALA A 19 -19.85 -14.06 4.74
N ILE A 20 -18.53 -14.17 4.56
CA ILE A 20 -17.76 -13.33 3.64
C ILE A 20 -18.22 -13.54 2.20
N ASN A 21 -18.33 -14.80 1.76
CA ASN A 21 -18.76 -15.11 0.39
C ASN A 21 -20.17 -14.58 0.10
N THR A 22 -21.11 -14.74 1.03
CA THR A 22 -22.47 -14.21 0.89
C THR A 22 -22.45 -12.69 0.72
N ARG A 23 -21.62 -11.99 1.51
CA ARG A 23 -21.48 -10.53 1.40
C ARG A 23 -20.79 -10.09 0.11
N LEU A 24 -19.78 -10.83 -0.34
CA LEU A 24 -19.11 -10.57 -1.63
C LEU A 24 -20.09 -10.71 -2.80
N HIS A 25 -20.89 -11.77 -2.81
CA HIS A 25 -21.94 -11.96 -3.83
C HIS A 25 -22.94 -10.80 -3.81
N ALA A 26 -23.42 -10.39 -2.63
CA ALA A 26 -24.34 -9.26 -2.52
C ALA A 26 -23.73 -7.95 -3.06
N ILE A 27 -22.46 -7.67 -2.75
CA ILE A 27 -21.75 -6.49 -3.27
C ILE A 27 -21.59 -6.59 -4.79
N GLN A 28 -21.25 -7.76 -5.32
CA GLN A 28 -21.14 -7.95 -6.76
C GLN A 28 -22.48 -7.69 -7.46
N THR A 29 -23.58 -8.25 -6.97
CA THR A 29 -24.92 -7.99 -7.54
C THR A 29 -25.28 -6.50 -7.51
N GLN A 30 -24.93 -5.78 -6.43
CA GLN A 30 -25.13 -4.34 -6.35
C GLN A 30 -24.28 -3.57 -7.38
N ALA A 31 -23.02 -3.97 -7.56
CA ALA A 31 -22.14 -3.37 -8.56
C ALA A 31 -22.66 -3.62 -9.98
N GLU A 32 -23.12 -4.83 -10.29
CA GLU A 32 -23.70 -5.18 -11.58
C GLU A 32 -24.98 -4.38 -11.89
N ALA A 33 -25.83 -4.16 -10.88
CA ALA A 33 -27.03 -3.34 -11.01
C ALA A 33 -26.69 -1.86 -11.31
N LEU A 34 -25.63 -1.32 -10.69
CA LEU A 34 -25.17 0.06 -10.91
C LEU A 34 -24.46 0.24 -12.27
N LEU A 35 -23.70 -0.76 -12.70
CA LEU A 35 -22.92 -0.71 -13.94
C LEU A 35 -23.70 -1.17 -15.17
N HIS A 36 -24.84 -1.84 -14.97
CA HIS A 36 -25.63 -2.50 -16.01
C HIS A 36 -24.81 -3.55 -16.80
N SER A 37 -23.79 -4.14 -16.17
CA SER A 37 -22.91 -5.15 -16.77
C SER A 37 -22.30 -6.04 -15.68
N PRO A 38 -22.01 -7.33 -15.99
CA PRO A 38 -21.31 -8.22 -15.05
C PRO A 38 -19.91 -7.68 -14.71
N ILE A 39 -19.45 -7.87 -13.47
CA ILE A 39 -18.12 -7.44 -13.02
C ILE A 39 -17.46 -8.47 -12.11
N ASN A 40 -16.18 -8.76 -12.33
CA ASN A 40 -15.37 -9.55 -11.42
C ASN A 40 -14.64 -8.64 -10.42
N LEU A 41 -15.11 -8.63 -9.17
CA LEU A 41 -14.51 -7.83 -8.09
C LEU A 41 -13.10 -8.29 -7.67
N ALA A 42 -12.70 -9.51 -8.04
CA ALA A 42 -11.31 -9.96 -7.83
C ALA A 42 -10.34 -9.40 -8.88
N SER A 43 -10.84 -8.83 -9.99
CA SER A 43 -10.02 -8.21 -11.02
C SER A 43 -9.83 -6.72 -10.73
N ALA A 44 -8.65 -6.36 -10.24
CA ALA A 44 -8.27 -4.97 -10.01
C ALA A 44 -8.42 -4.11 -11.29
N GLN A 45 -8.17 -4.68 -12.46
CA GLN A 45 -8.33 -4.00 -13.74
C GLN A 45 -9.80 -3.65 -14.02
N GLN A 46 -10.72 -4.61 -13.87
CA GLN A 46 -12.14 -4.37 -14.11
C GLN A 46 -12.74 -3.39 -13.10
N VAL A 47 -12.33 -3.50 -11.84
CA VAL A 47 -12.74 -2.55 -10.79
C VAL A 47 -12.23 -1.13 -11.13
N SER A 48 -10.99 -0.98 -11.56
CA SER A 48 -10.45 0.32 -11.97
C SER A 48 -11.20 0.92 -13.17
N GLU A 49 -11.51 0.11 -14.19
CA GLU A 49 -12.28 0.56 -15.35
C GLU A 49 -13.69 0.99 -14.95
N ALA A 50 -14.38 0.19 -14.15
CA ALA A 50 -15.71 0.51 -13.65
C ALA A 50 -15.73 1.84 -12.87
N LEU A 51 -14.79 2.05 -11.95
CA LEU A 51 -14.73 3.25 -11.11
C LEU A 51 -14.33 4.50 -11.89
N HIS A 52 -13.31 4.41 -12.75
CA HIS A 52 -12.68 5.58 -13.36
C HIS A 52 -13.15 5.88 -14.79
N VAL A 53 -13.58 4.86 -15.55
CA VAL A 53 -14.00 5.01 -16.96
C VAL A 53 -15.52 5.05 -17.06
N THR A 54 -16.20 4.05 -16.50
CA THR A 54 -17.66 3.92 -16.60
C THR A 54 -18.36 4.92 -15.68
N LEU A 55 -18.08 4.85 -14.38
CA LEU A 55 -18.69 5.71 -13.37
C LEU A 55 -18.05 7.11 -13.30
N ARG A 56 -16.87 7.28 -13.89
CA ARG A 56 -16.10 8.53 -13.91
C ARG A 56 -16.02 9.19 -12.52
N LEU A 57 -15.81 8.38 -11.49
CA LEU A 57 -15.75 8.88 -10.12
C LEU A 57 -14.57 9.84 -9.98
N PRO A 58 -14.74 10.96 -9.27
CA PRO A 58 -13.63 11.82 -8.95
C PRO A 58 -12.62 11.06 -8.09
N LYS A 59 -11.32 11.30 -8.32
CA LYS A 59 -10.29 10.74 -7.45
C LYS A 59 -10.57 11.21 -6.01
N PRO A 60 -10.44 10.32 -5.01
CA PRO A 60 -10.63 10.72 -3.62
C PRO A 60 -9.67 11.86 -3.29
N VAL A 61 -10.17 12.84 -2.54
CA VAL A 61 -9.36 13.96 -2.08
C VAL A 61 -8.24 13.40 -1.21
N GLN A 62 -6.99 13.68 -1.57
CA GLN A 62 -5.87 13.33 -0.73
C GLN A 62 -5.83 14.27 0.48
N VAL A 63 -6.11 13.72 1.66
CA VAL A 63 -5.93 14.42 2.92
C VAL A 63 -4.56 14.06 3.48
N SER A 64 -3.68 15.05 3.60
CA SER A 64 -2.41 14.86 4.28
C SER A 64 -2.63 14.87 5.80
N VAL A 65 -2.66 13.69 6.41
CA VAL A 65 -2.69 13.57 7.88
C VAL A 65 -1.46 14.25 8.49
N ARG A 66 -0.31 14.27 7.79
CA ARG A 66 0.89 14.99 8.22
C ARG A 66 0.65 16.49 8.39
N ALA A 67 -0.22 17.10 7.59
CA ALA A 67 -0.54 18.52 7.70
C ALA A 67 -1.29 18.90 8.99
N ALA A 68 -1.84 17.91 9.72
CA ALA A 68 -2.48 18.14 11.01
C ALA A 68 -1.46 18.46 12.13
N PHE A 69 -0.21 18.01 11.99
CA PHE A 69 0.85 18.28 12.95
C PHE A 69 1.45 19.65 12.67
N ARG A 70 1.04 20.67 13.45
CA ARG A 70 1.52 22.06 13.33
C ARG A 70 2.31 22.47 14.56
N ALA A 71 3.39 23.23 14.33
CA ALA A 71 4.10 23.89 15.41
C ALA A 71 3.18 24.92 16.10
N PRO A 72 3.34 25.17 17.41
CA PRO A 72 2.72 26.31 18.07
C PRO A 72 3.13 27.65 17.43
N PRO A 73 2.39 28.74 17.66
CA PRO A 73 2.81 30.08 17.25
C PRO A 73 4.24 30.39 17.71
N SER A 74 4.99 31.09 16.85
CA SER A 74 6.41 31.43 17.06
C SER A 74 7.39 30.25 17.16
N HIS A 75 6.97 29.03 16.78
CA HIS A 75 7.83 27.85 16.73
C HIS A 75 7.83 27.24 15.32
N VAL A 76 8.82 26.38 15.07
CA VAL A 76 8.93 25.60 13.83
C VAL A 76 9.16 24.12 14.15
N LEU A 77 8.68 23.23 13.28
CA LEU A 77 9.05 21.83 13.32
C LEU A 77 10.35 21.64 12.53
N ILE A 78 11.30 20.92 13.10
CA ILE A 78 12.53 20.49 12.41
C ILE A 78 12.42 18.97 12.24
N ALA A 79 12.55 18.50 11.00
CA ALA A 79 12.68 17.10 10.67
C ALA A 79 14.02 16.86 10.01
N ALA A 80 14.70 15.79 10.43
CA ALA A 80 15.94 15.32 9.83
C ALA A 80 15.76 13.83 9.55
N ASP A 81 16.00 13.44 8.30
CA ASP A 81 15.92 12.05 7.86
C ASP A 81 17.24 11.64 7.22
N TYR A 82 17.66 10.39 7.45
CA TYR A 82 18.88 9.87 6.90
C TYR A 82 18.69 9.52 5.42
N LYS A 83 19.53 10.12 4.59
CA LYS A 83 19.56 9.88 3.15
C LYS A 83 19.91 8.41 2.82
N GLN A 84 18.92 7.68 2.31
CA GLN A 84 19.05 6.30 1.79
C GLN A 84 19.73 5.34 2.78
N LEU A 85 19.29 5.36 4.05
CA LEU A 85 19.93 4.63 5.15
C LEU A 85 20.13 3.14 4.84
N GLU A 86 19.12 2.45 4.31
CA GLU A 86 19.18 1.02 3.99
C GLU A 86 20.23 0.73 2.93
N MET A 87 20.35 1.58 1.91
CA MET A 87 21.36 1.41 0.87
C MET A 87 22.77 1.63 1.40
N ARG A 88 22.95 2.58 2.32
CA ARG A 88 24.24 2.81 2.99
C ARG A 88 24.63 1.64 3.88
N LEU A 89 23.66 1.07 4.60
CA LEU A 89 23.89 -0.16 5.36
C LEU A 89 24.28 -1.32 4.45
N MET A 90 23.58 -1.51 3.34
CA MET A 90 23.90 -2.54 2.36
C MET A 90 25.31 -2.36 1.77
N ALA A 91 25.70 -1.14 1.39
CA ALA A 91 27.03 -0.84 0.87
C ALA A 91 28.14 -1.14 1.87
N GLN A 92 27.88 -0.93 3.17
CA GLN A 92 28.82 -1.26 4.22
C GLN A 92 28.91 -2.77 4.47
N LEU A 93 27.76 -3.44 4.52
CA LEU A 93 27.70 -4.89 4.80
C LEU A 93 28.22 -5.74 3.64
N SER A 94 27.93 -5.35 2.40
CA SER A 94 28.42 -6.05 1.21
C SER A 94 29.86 -5.71 0.87
N ALA A 95 30.38 -4.61 1.42
CA ALA A 95 31.67 -4.01 1.04
C ALA A 95 31.81 -3.78 -0.49
N ASP A 96 30.70 -3.59 -1.21
CA ASP A 96 30.74 -3.35 -2.65
C ASP A 96 31.31 -1.94 -2.95
N PRO A 97 32.49 -1.85 -3.59
CA PRO A 97 33.15 -0.56 -3.81
C PRO A 97 32.40 0.33 -4.81
N ARG A 98 31.61 -0.25 -5.73
CA ARG A 98 30.81 0.51 -6.70
C ARG A 98 29.60 1.13 -6.00
N LEU A 99 28.95 0.37 -5.12
CA LEU A 99 27.80 0.86 -4.35
C LEU A 99 28.22 1.94 -3.35
N GLN A 100 29.35 1.74 -2.66
CA GLN A 100 29.93 2.77 -1.78
C GLN A 100 30.31 4.04 -2.54
N ALA A 101 30.99 3.92 -3.68
CA ALA A 101 31.35 5.06 -4.52
C ALA A 101 30.09 5.81 -5.00
N CYS A 102 29.05 5.08 -5.41
CA CYS A 102 27.80 5.69 -5.86
C CYS A 102 27.09 6.47 -4.75
N LEU A 103 27.04 5.97 -3.51
CA LEU A 103 26.35 6.61 -2.38
C LEU A 103 27.16 7.72 -1.70
N ASN A 104 28.46 7.79 -1.96
CA ASN A 104 29.36 8.84 -1.48
C ASN A 104 29.54 9.98 -2.50
N ASP A 105 29.01 9.84 -3.72
CA ASP A 105 28.93 10.92 -4.69
C ASP A 105 27.84 11.92 -4.27
N ASN A 106 28.24 13.08 -3.76
CA ASN A 106 27.36 14.09 -3.17
C ASN A 106 26.32 14.69 -4.14
N GLY A 107 26.41 14.41 -5.45
CA GLY A 107 25.50 14.93 -6.46
C GLY A 107 24.49 13.93 -7.03
N ARG A 108 24.60 12.63 -6.73
CA ARG A 108 23.73 11.60 -7.31
C ARG A 108 22.80 11.00 -6.26
N ASP A 109 21.50 11.06 -6.53
CA ASP A 109 20.51 10.29 -5.79
C ASP A 109 20.38 8.91 -6.45
N PHE A 110 20.62 7.85 -5.67
CA PHE A 110 20.55 6.47 -6.13
C PHE A 110 19.18 6.11 -6.74
N PHE A 111 18.10 6.76 -6.31
CA PHE A 111 16.73 6.45 -6.74
C PHE A 111 16.19 7.40 -7.82
N VAL A 112 16.93 8.44 -8.18
CA VAL A 112 16.52 9.36 -9.25
C VAL A 112 17.26 8.98 -10.53
N GLN A 113 16.52 8.46 -11.50
CA GLN A 113 17.06 8.25 -12.85
C GLN A 113 17.30 9.61 -13.52
N VAL A 114 18.48 9.74 -14.15
CA VAL A 114 18.76 10.76 -15.18
C VAL A 114 18.30 10.23 -16.53
#